data_AF-A0AAV8D594-F1
#
_entry.id   AF-A0AAV8D594-F1
#
_cell.length_a   1.000
_cell.length_b   1.000
_cell.length_c   1.000
_cell.angle_alpha   90.00
_cell.angle_beta   90.00
_cell.angle_gamma   90.00
#
_symmetry.space_group_name_H-M   'P 1'
#
loop_
_entity.id
_entity.type
_entity.pdbx_description
1 polymer ?
#
loop_
_entity_poly.entity_id
_entity_poly.type
_entity_poly.pdbx_seq_one_letter_code
_entity_poly.pdbx_strand_id
1 'polypeptide(L)'
;MPGSKSKSKSKSEKGNGAKQQQLLQERRDPYEVLAVDRNATDQQIKTAYRKMALKYHPDKNGDDPVAADMFKEVTFSYNILSDPDKRRQYDNSGFQAIDGDNQELELDLSSLNTVNTVFAALFSKLGVPIKTTVSATVLEEALNGAVTVNELKLGQSVVRKVEKQTADFYSVQITEKEARLGLVCRVHSSNKSKFKLLYFEQEENGGLSLALQEDSIRTGKVTSAGMFFLGFTVYRFEQSNSVSAAKDPDSAFFKKLDGFQPCEINELKAGTHVFAVYGDNFFKSASYTIEVICAEPFSEEKEKLKDVEAKIITKRAELSKFESEYREVLAKFSEMTSRYAQEMQTIDELLSERNTIHAAYTTNPALKRNSSTSKVKNSAKGLTSEEDEEGSRKEKKEKDKESVQDRLRKKKWFNIPVKMDRKKPC
;
A
#
# COMPACT_ATOMS: atom_id res chain seq x y z
N MET A 1 -4.99 4.32 63.05
CA MET A 1 -5.88 4.53 61.89
C MET A 1 -5.91 6.01 61.58
N PRO A 2 -5.04 6.46 60.65
CA PRO A 2 -5.57 6.97 59.38
C PRO A 2 -4.78 6.44 58.18
N GLY A 3 -5.49 6.10 57.11
CA GLY A 3 -4.92 5.56 55.88
C GLY A 3 -4.54 6.65 54.88
N SER A 4 -3.27 6.67 54.51
CA SER A 4 -2.71 7.45 53.40
C SER A 4 -2.91 6.69 52.08
N LYS A 5 -3.79 7.18 51.19
CA LYS A 5 -3.86 6.73 49.79
C LYS A 5 -2.93 7.59 48.92
N SER A 6 -1.86 6.98 48.43
CA SER A 6 -0.94 7.52 47.43
C SER A 6 -1.53 7.45 46.02
N LYS A 7 -1.50 8.58 45.29
CA LYS A 7 -1.67 8.66 43.83
C LYS A 7 -0.41 8.14 43.14
N SER A 8 -0.54 7.23 42.18
CA SER A 8 0.47 7.01 41.14
C SER A 8 -0.23 6.88 39.78
N LYS A 9 -0.08 7.93 38.96
CA LYS A 9 -0.47 7.97 37.54
C LYS A 9 0.43 7.04 36.72
N SER A 10 -0.22 6.36 35.78
CA SER A 10 0.33 5.48 34.75
C SER A 10 1.36 6.18 33.85
N LYS A 11 2.52 5.53 33.67
CA LYS A 11 3.56 5.82 32.69
C LYS A 11 3.73 4.58 31.82
N SER A 12 2.78 4.29 30.92
CA SER A 12 2.91 3.11 30.03
C SER A 12 2.15 3.18 28.71
N GLU A 13 1.73 4.37 28.25
CA GLU A 13 1.06 4.54 26.94
C GLU A 13 1.94 5.25 25.88
N LYS A 14 3.19 5.62 26.19
CA LYS A 14 4.03 6.41 25.27
C LYS A 14 4.82 5.61 24.22
N GLY A 15 4.73 4.27 24.22
CA GLY A 15 5.60 3.41 23.39
C GLY A 15 5.09 3.13 21.97
N ASN A 16 3.78 2.90 21.80
CA ASN A 16 3.20 2.55 20.49
C ASN A 16 2.80 3.75 19.65
N GLY A 17 2.45 4.88 20.28
CA GLY A 17 2.21 6.14 19.55
C GLY A 17 3.48 6.69 18.88
N ALA A 18 4.64 6.53 19.51
CA ALA A 18 5.89 7.12 19.03
C ALA A 18 6.41 6.51 17.72
N LYS A 19 6.20 5.21 17.47
CA LYS A 19 6.62 4.56 16.21
C LYS A 19 5.68 4.87 15.04
N GLN A 20 4.38 5.01 15.31
CA GLN A 20 3.43 5.45 14.29
C GLN A 20 3.61 6.96 13.99
N GLN A 21 3.90 7.75 15.02
CA GLN A 21 4.23 9.18 14.92
C GLN A 21 5.58 9.44 14.23
N GLN A 22 6.53 8.50 14.30
CA GLN A 22 7.79 8.55 13.54
C GLN A 22 7.61 8.26 12.04
N LEU A 23 6.74 7.33 11.65
CA LEU A 23 6.40 7.09 10.24
C LEU A 23 5.60 8.25 9.63
N LEU A 24 4.74 8.89 10.43
CA LEU A 24 4.01 10.12 10.05
C LEU A 24 4.92 11.35 9.96
N GLN A 25 6.07 11.32 10.63
CA GLN A 25 7.13 12.34 10.55
C GLN A 25 8.03 12.20 9.31
N GLU A 26 7.92 11.12 8.52
CA GLU A 26 8.74 10.95 7.31
C GLU A 26 8.17 11.68 6.08
N ARG A 27 6.88 12.06 6.06
CA ARG A 27 6.30 12.85 4.96
C ARG A 27 6.49 14.35 5.21
N ARG A 28 6.99 15.06 4.20
CA ARG A 28 7.22 16.51 4.24
C ARG A 28 5.89 17.26 4.28
N ASP A 29 5.87 18.41 4.96
CA ASP A 29 4.70 19.28 5.04
C ASP A 29 4.27 19.72 3.61
N PRO A 30 2.98 19.60 3.22
CA PRO A 30 2.48 19.98 1.91
C PRO A 30 2.78 21.43 1.51
N TYR A 31 2.76 22.35 2.49
CA TYR A 31 3.07 23.76 2.27
C TYR A 31 4.55 23.94 1.96
N GLU A 32 5.44 23.19 2.63
CA GLU A 32 6.87 23.18 2.36
C GLU A 32 7.19 22.57 0.99
N VAL A 33 6.54 21.46 0.63
CA VAL A 33 6.74 20.79 -0.67
C VAL A 33 6.34 21.69 -1.83
N LEU A 34 5.21 22.40 -1.72
CA LEU A 34 4.80 23.38 -2.72
C LEU A 34 5.54 24.71 -2.59
N ALA A 35 6.31 24.92 -1.52
CA ALA A 35 6.97 26.18 -1.18
C ALA A 35 5.99 27.38 -1.14
N VAL A 36 4.89 27.21 -0.41
CA VAL A 36 3.85 28.21 -0.19
C VAL A 36 3.60 28.42 1.30
N ASP A 37 3.08 29.60 1.67
CA ASP A 37 2.70 29.89 3.05
C ASP A 37 1.42 29.14 3.47
N ARG A 38 1.24 28.92 4.77
CA ARG A 38 0.00 28.32 5.32
C ARG A 38 -1.24 29.16 5.03
N ASN A 39 -1.09 30.47 4.83
CA ASN A 39 -2.16 31.39 4.43
C ASN A 39 -2.27 31.56 2.91
N ALA A 40 -1.60 30.72 2.10
CA ALA A 40 -1.64 30.85 0.66
C ALA A 40 -3.06 30.70 0.10
N THR A 41 -3.40 31.55 -0.87
CA THR A 41 -4.66 31.47 -1.61
C THR A 41 -4.65 30.29 -2.58
N ASP A 42 -5.84 29.82 -2.98
CA ASP A 42 -5.97 28.72 -3.93
C ASP A 42 -5.22 29.00 -5.24
N GLN A 43 -5.18 30.27 -5.67
CA GLN A 43 -4.44 30.69 -6.85
C GLN A 43 -2.91 30.59 -6.67
N GLN A 44 -2.40 30.89 -5.47
CA GLN A 44 -0.98 30.74 -5.14
C GLN A 44 -0.59 29.27 -5.07
N ILE A 45 -1.41 28.43 -4.43
CA ILE A 45 -1.22 26.97 -4.36
C ILE A 45 -1.21 26.36 -5.78
N LYS A 46 -2.18 26.72 -6.62
CA LYS A 46 -2.25 26.30 -8.03
C LYS A 46 -1.02 26.73 -8.84
N THR A 47 -0.50 27.93 -8.59
CA THR A 47 0.65 28.45 -9.32
C THR A 47 1.95 27.79 -8.87
N ALA A 48 2.11 27.57 -7.57
CA ALA A 48 3.26 26.88 -7.01
C ALA A 48 3.32 25.42 -7.44
N TYR A 49 2.18 24.72 -7.43
CA TYR A 49 2.07 23.38 -7.99
C TYR A 49 2.49 23.31 -9.45
N ARG A 50 1.98 24.20 -10.32
CA ARG A 50 2.39 24.25 -11.73
C ARG A 50 3.89 24.43 -11.89
N LYS A 51 4.51 25.29 -11.08
CA LYS A 51 5.96 25.52 -11.09
C LYS A 51 6.75 24.27 -10.69
N MET A 52 6.36 23.61 -9.60
CA MET A 52 7.03 22.41 -9.11
C MET A 52 6.80 21.20 -10.04
N ALA A 53 5.59 21.03 -10.55
CA ALA A 53 5.25 20.01 -11.54
C ALA A 53 6.10 20.12 -12.80
N LEU A 54 6.30 21.33 -13.32
CA LEU A 54 7.18 21.57 -14.46
C LEU A 54 8.67 21.33 -14.14
N LYS A 55 9.08 21.58 -12.89
CA LYS A 55 10.45 21.37 -12.42
C LYS A 55 10.77 19.87 -12.32
N TYR A 56 9.86 19.08 -11.77
CA TYR A 56 10.02 17.64 -11.55
C TYR A 56 9.39 16.76 -12.64
N HIS A 57 9.04 17.36 -13.78
CA HIS A 57 8.42 16.65 -14.90
C HIS A 57 9.35 15.54 -15.45
N PRO A 58 8.89 14.29 -15.62
CA PRO A 58 9.77 13.21 -16.08
C PRO A 58 10.30 13.42 -17.51
N ASP A 59 9.58 14.13 -18.39
CA ASP A 59 10.18 14.44 -19.72
C ASP A 59 11.36 15.43 -19.65
N LYS A 60 11.47 16.26 -18.60
CA LYS A 60 12.63 17.16 -18.41
C LYS A 60 13.74 16.52 -17.60
N ASN A 61 13.41 15.55 -16.77
CA ASN A 61 14.34 14.93 -15.82
C ASN A 61 14.69 13.48 -16.16
N GLY A 62 14.18 12.95 -17.28
CA GLY A 62 14.37 11.55 -17.67
C GLY A 62 13.78 10.58 -16.64
N ASP A 63 14.32 9.36 -16.63
CA ASP A 63 13.98 8.32 -15.64
C ASP A 63 14.72 8.53 -14.30
N ASP A 64 14.92 9.79 -13.88
CA ASP A 64 15.49 10.09 -12.56
C ASP A 64 14.48 9.71 -11.46
N PRO A 65 14.80 8.70 -10.62
CA PRO A 65 13.91 8.26 -9.55
C PRO A 65 13.63 9.38 -8.54
N VAL A 66 14.57 10.31 -8.34
CA VAL A 66 14.41 11.42 -7.38
C VAL A 66 13.38 12.43 -7.88
N ALA A 67 13.45 12.79 -9.17
CA ALA A 67 12.45 13.66 -9.78
C ALA A 67 11.06 13.01 -9.78
N ALA A 68 10.96 11.71 -10.06
CA ALA A 68 9.72 10.96 -10.00
C ALA A 68 9.09 10.96 -8.60
N ASP A 69 9.89 10.75 -7.55
CA ASP A 69 9.42 10.75 -6.17
C ASP A 69 9.03 12.16 -5.70
N MET A 70 9.81 13.18 -6.05
CA MET A 70 9.45 14.59 -5.79
C MET A 70 8.17 14.99 -6.52
N PHE A 71 7.94 14.49 -7.73
CA PHE A 71 6.71 14.75 -8.48
C PHE A 71 5.48 14.13 -7.81
N LYS A 72 5.62 12.91 -7.26
CA LYS A 72 4.57 12.27 -6.45
C LYS A 72 4.30 13.09 -5.18
N GLU A 73 5.34 13.53 -4.47
CA GLU A 73 5.20 14.37 -3.26
C GLU A 73 4.51 15.70 -3.57
N VAL A 74 4.91 16.39 -4.64
CA VAL A 74 4.31 17.67 -5.09
C VAL A 74 2.84 17.50 -5.43
N THR A 75 2.48 16.40 -6.09
CA THR A 75 1.09 16.12 -6.46
C THR A 75 0.24 15.76 -5.25
N PHE A 76 0.76 14.93 -4.35
CA PHE A 76 0.11 14.60 -3.09
C PHE A 76 -0.14 15.86 -2.25
N SER A 77 0.85 16.73 -2.17
CA SER A 77 0.76 18.00 -1.45
C SER A 77 -0.30 18.92 -2.03
N TYR A 78 -0.37 19.00 -3.37
CA TYR A 78 -1.42 19.75 -4.05
C TYR A 78 -2.81 19.15 -3.79
N ASN A 79 -2.97 17.82 -3.81
CA ASN A 79 -4.25 17.16 -3.53
C ASN A 79 -4.84 17.54 -2.16
N ILE A 80 -3.98 17.64 -1.15
CA ILE A 80 -4.38 18.06 0.19
C ILE A 80 -4.75 19.55 0.20
N LEU A 81 -3.90 20.40 -0.38
CA LEU A 81 -4.02 21.85 -0.26
C LEU A 81 -5.04 22.48 -1.22
N SER A 82 -5.37 21.81 -2.33
CA SER A 82 -6.30 22.34 -3.33
C SER A 82 -7.77 22.16 -2.96
N ASP A 83 -8.07 21.20 -2.10
CA ASP A 83 -9.41 20.91 -1.59
C ASP A 83 -9.59 21.59 -0.22
N PRO A 84 -10.55 22.51 -0.06
CA PRO A 84 -10.76 23.23 1.19
C PRO A 84 -11.05 22.32 2.39
N ASP A 85 -11.76 21.21 2.19
CA ASP A 85 -12.09 20.27 3.25
C ASP A 85 -10.87 19.44 3.65
N LYS A 86 -10.09 18.95 2.69
CA LYS A 86 -8.84 18.21 2.97
C LYS A 86 -7.78 19.12 3.61
N ARG A 87 -7.66 20.36 3.15
CA ARG A 87 -6.76 21.36 3.74
C ARG A 87 -7.13 21.64 5.19
N ARG A 88 -8.42 21.83 5.47
CA ARG A 88 -8.92 22.03 6.85
C ARG A 88 -8.63 20.82 7.74
N GLN A 89 -8.81 19.61 7.23
CA GLN A 89 -8.49 18.38 7.98
C GLN A 89 -6.99 18.27 8.27
N TYR A 90 -6.15 18.57 7.29
CA TYR A 90 -4.69 18.62 7.44
C TYR A 90 -4.27 19.64 8.49
N ASP A 91 -4.80 20.87 8.41
CA ASP A 91 -4.42 21.97 9.29
C ASP A 91 -4.80 21.68 10.75
N ASN A 92 -5.90 20.95 10.99
CA ASN A 92 -6.39 20.61 12.32
C ASN A 92 -5.67 19.41 12.96
N SER A 93 -5.35 18.38 12.18
CA SER A 93 -4.97 17.06 12.71
C SER A 93 -3.69 16.47 12.08
N GLY A 94 -3.05 17.20 11.17
CA GLY A 94 -1.90 16.73 10.40
C GLY A 94 -2.21 15.52 9.53
N PHE A 95 -1.18 14.77 9.14
CA PHE A 95 -1.33 13.57 8.30
C PHE A 95 -2.18 12.46 8.94
N GLN A 96 -2.40 12.47 10.26
CA GLN A 96 -3.19 11.45 10.96
C GLN A 96 -4.67 11.45 10.57
N ALA A 97 -5.23 12.61 10.19
CA ALA A 97 -6.61 12.68 9.71
C ALA A 97 -6.77 12.32 8.23
N ILE A 98 -5.67 12.34 7.47
CA ILE A 98 -5.68 12.06 6.03
C ILE A 98 -5.47 10.56 5.77
N ASP A 99 -4.68 9.87 6.60
CA ASP A 99 -4.40 8.43 6.45
C ASP A 99 -5.60 7.51 6.74
N GLY A 100 -6.73 8.04 7.24
CA GLY A 100 -7.98 7.29 7.39
C GLY A 100 -8.63 6.95 6.04
N ASP A 101 -8.41 7.80 5.05
CA ASP A 101 -8.74 7.56 3.65
C ASP A 101 -7.44 7.23 2.92
N ASN A 102 -7.27 5.94 2.61
CA ASN A 102 -6.19 5.31 1.83
C ASN A 102 -5.16 6.25 1.18
N GLN A 103 -3.87 5.92 1.29
CA GLN A 103 -2.71 6.53 0.61
C GLN A 103 -2.75 6.52 -0.94
N GLU A 104 -3.93 6.37 -1.52
CA GLU A 104 -4.21 6.35 -2.93
C GLU A 104 -4.52 7.77 -3.39
N LEU A 105 -3.70 8.28 -4.31
CA LEU A 105 -3.91 9.60 -4.93
C LEU A 105 -5.24 9.59 -5.68
N GLU A 106 -6.30 10.12 -5.07
CA GLU A 106 -7.58 10.37 -5.73
C GLU A 106 -7.54 11.72 -6.44
N LEU A 107 -7.52 11.72 -7.77
CA LEU A 107 -7.55 12.94 -8.58
C LEU A 107 -8.95 13.15 -9.16
N ASP A 108 -9.62 14.22 -8.72
CA ASP A 108 -10.80 14.76 -9.40
C ASP A 108 -10.38 15.52 -10.66
N LEU A 109 -10.86 15.05 -11.80
CA LEU A 109 -10.37 15.42 -13.12
C LEU A 109 -11.08 16.62 -13.73
N SER A 110 -12.20 17.02 -13.14
CA SER A 110 -13.11 18.04 -13.66
C SER A 110 -12.61 19.48 -13.50
N SER A 111 -11.69 19.74 -12.56
CA SER A 111 -11.36 21.10 -12.11
C SER A 111 -10.19 21.80 -12.83
N LEU A 112 -9.52 21.18 -13.81
CA LEU A 112 -8.34 21.77 -14.48
C LEU A 112 -8.04 21.21 -15.89
N ASN A 113 -8.61 21.84 -16.94
CA ASN A 113 -8.73 21.25 -18.29
C ASN A 113 -7.44 20.88 -19.05
N THR A 114 -6.27 21.50 -18.78
CA THR A 114 -5.07 21.28 -19.62
C THR A 114 -3.92 20.62 -18.86
N VAL A 115 -3.72 20.96 -17.60
CA VAL A 115 -2.57 20.43 -16.84
C VAL A 115 -2.86 19.01 -16.36
N ASN A 116 -4.13 18.66 -16.03
CA ASN A 116 -4.54 17.31 -15.60
C ASN A 116 -4.26 16.22 -16.65
N THR A 117 -4.43 16.56 -17.92
CA THR A 117 -4.12 15.66 -19.03
C THR A 117 -2.61 15.38 -19.07
N VAL A 118 -1.76 16.40 -18.96
CA VAL A 118 -0.30 16.17 -18.89
C VAL A 118 0.05 15.35 -17.63
N PHE A 119 -0.51 15.68 -16.46
CA PHE A 119 -0.28 14.94 -15.22
C PHE A 119 -0.57 13.45 -15.34
N ALA A 120 -1.72 13.09 -15.86
CA ALA A 120 -2.13 11.70 -15.98
C ALA A 120 -1.23 10.85 -16.87
N ALA A 121 -0.68 11.43 -17.95
CA ALA A 121 0.29 10.77 -18.79
C ALA A 121 1.56 10.47 -18.01
N LEU A 122 2.01 11.42 -17.18
CA LEU A 122 3.24 11.28 -16.40
C LEU A 122 3.07 10.23 -15.31
N PHE A 123 1.98 10.26 -14.56
CA PHE A 123 1.67 9.23 -13.54
C PHE A 123 1.52 7.84 -14.16
N SER A 124 0.87 7.75 -15.32
CA SER A 124 0.78 6.49 -16.09
C SER A 124 2.18 6.00 -16.53
N LYS A 125 3.08 6.91 -16.94
CA LYS A 125 4.46 6.61 -17.32
C LYS A 125 5.33 6.22 -16.11
N LEU A 126 5.07 6.81 -14.95
CA LEU A 126 5.75 6.51 -13.68
C LEU A 126 5.19 5.28 -12.96
N GLY A 127 4.18 4.61 -13.53
CA GLY A 127 3.59 3.40 -12.96
C GLY A 127 2.85 3.62 -11.64
N VAL A 128 2.47 4.87 -11.34
CA VAL A 128 1.75 5.20 -10.12
C VAL A 128 0.25 5.04 -10.38
N PRO A 129 -0.46 4.18 -9.63
CA PRO A 129 -1.91 4.08 -9.75
C PRO A 129 -2.54 5.41 -9.31
N ILE A 130 -3.25 6.07 -10.23
CA ILE A 130 -4.16 7.17 -9.90
C ILE A 130 -5.55 6.56 -9.80
N LYS A 131 -6.18 6.71 -8.65
CA LYS A 131 -7.61 6.46 -8.51
C LYS A 131 -8.36 7.68 -9.04
N THR A 132 -9.18 7.47 -10.05
CA THR A 132 -9.96 8.52 -10.70
C THR A 132 -11.38 8.52 -10.16
N THR A 133 -11.97 9.69 -9.99
CA THR A 133 -13.38 9.84 -9.60
C THR A 133 -14.26 10.17 -10.82
N VAL A 134 -15.57 9.95 -10.69
CA VAL A 134 -16.54 10.43 -11.68
C VAL A 134 -16.61 11.95 -11.60
N SER A 135 -16.64 12.63 -12.74
CA SER A 135 -16.69 14.09 -12.81
C SER A 135 -17.90 14.64 -12.05
N ALA A 136 -17.68 15.65 -11.20
CA ALA A 136 -18.75 16.37 -10.50
C ALA A 136 -19.81 16.91 -11.48
N THR A 137 -19.40 17.38 -12.66
CA THR A 137 -20.32 17.88 -13.69
C THR A 137 -21.31 16.81 -14.16
N VAL A 138 -20.85 15.57 -14.34
CA VAL A 138 -21.69 14.45 -14.76
C VAL A 138 -22.68 14.08 -13.66
N LEU A 139 -22.24 14.13 -12.40
CA LEU A 139 -23.09 13.85 -11.25
C LEU A 139 -24.14 14.94 -11.04
N GLU A 140 -23.77 16.21 -11.20
CA GLU A 140 -24.69 17.35 -11.12
C GLU A 140 -25.71 17.34 -12.26
N GLU A 141 -25.29 17.04 -13.50
CA GLU A 141 -26.20 16.90 -14.64
C GLU A 141 -27.19 15.74 -14.42
N ALA A 142 -26.71 14.61 -13.89
CA ALA A 142 -27.55 13.46 -13.57
C ALA A 142 -28.57 13.80 -12.47
N LEU A 143 -28.13 14.44 -11.38
CA LEU A 143 -28.97 14.83 -10.25
C LEU A 143 -30.04 15.85 -10.64
N ASN A 144 -29.75 16.73 -11.61
CA ASN A 144 -30.71 17.70 -12.13
C ASN A 144 -31.62 17.16 -13.25
N GLY A 145 -31.48 15.88 -13.62
CA GLY A 145 -32.25 15.27 -14.71
C GLY A 145 -31.90 15.80 -16.11
N ALA A 146 -30.71 16.40 -16.27
CA ALA A 146 -30.26 17.00 -17.52
C ALA A 146 -29.56 16.00 -18.47
N VAL A 147 -29.43 14.73 -18.06
CA VAL A 147 -28.77 13.68 -18.84
C VAL A 147 -29.73 12.98 -19.80
N THR A 148 -29.21 12.56 -20.96
CA THR A 148 -29.98 11.75 -21.91
C THR A 148 -29.85 10.27 -21.57
N VAL A 149 -30.97 9.62 -21.30
CA VAL A 149 -31.03 8.20 -20.94
C VAL A 149 -31.55 7.37 -22.13
N ASN A 150 -30.77 6.39 -22.58
CA ASN A 150 -31.13 5.50 -23.68
C ASN A 150 -31.84 4.24 -23.16
N GLU A 151 -32.88 3.78 -23.83
CA GLU A 151 -33.51 2.51 -23.44
C GLU A 151 -32.60 1.31 -23.80
N LEU A 152 -32.39 0.40 -22.84
CA LEU A 152 -31.67 -0.86 -23.02
C LEU A 152 -32.58 -2.01 -22.62
N LYS A 153 -32.92 -2.87 -23.59
CA LYS A 153 -33.74 -4.06 -23.33
C LYS A 153 -32.92 -5.14 -22.64
N LEU A 154 -33.55 -5.88 -21.74
CA LEU A 154 -32.90 -7.01 -21.08
C LEU A 154 -32.46 -8.07 -22.12
N GLY A 155 -31.23 -8.54 -22.01
CA GLY A 155 -30.59 -9.46 -22.95
C GLY A 155 -30.06 -8.80 -24.24
N GLN A 156 -30.32 -7.51 -24.45
CA GLN A 156 -29.77 -6.78 -25.60
C GLN A 156 -28.36 -6.27 -25.28
N SER A 157 -27.43 -6.53 -26.18
CA SER A 157 -26.09 -5.96 -26.12
C SER A 157 -26.01 -4.69 -26.97
N VAL A 158 -25.40 -3.64 -26.43
CA VAL A 158 -25.21 -2.35 -27.10
C VAL A 158 -23.72 -2.00 -27.11
N VAL A 159 -23.19 -1.75 -28.30
CA VAL A 159 -21.81 -1.30 -28.51
C VAL A 159 -21.80 0.20 -28.72
N ARG A 160 -21.03 0.93 -27.90
CA ARG A 160 -20.91 2.38 -27.97
C ARG A 160 -19.49 2.85 -27.69
N LYS A 161 -19.31 4.16 -27.85
CA LYS A 161 -18.08 4.89 -27.57
C LYS A 161 -18.46 6.13 -26.77
N VAL A 162 -18.06 6.17 -25.51
CA VAL A 162 -18.26 7.32 -24.62
C VAL A 162 -17.03 8.21 -24.65
N GLU A 163 -17.23 9.52 -24.71
CA GLU A 163 -16.12 10.48 -24.66
C GLU A 163 -15.49 10.52 -23.26
N LYS A 164 -14.24 11.00 -23.19
CA LYS A 164 -13.52 11.09 -21.91
C LYS A 164 -14.27 11.96 -20.90
N GLN A 165 -14.33 11.54 -19.64
CA GLN A 165 -14.99 12.25 -18.54
C GLN A 165 -16.48 12.56 -18.77
N THR A 166 -17.13 11.79 -19.65
CA THR A 166 -18.58 11.83 -19.86
C THR A 166 -19.18 10.45 -19.58
N ALA A 167 -20.50 10.37 -19.44
CA ALA A 167 -21.20 9.11 -19.23
C ALA A 167 -22.35 8.93 -20.23
N ASP A 168 -22.48 7.71 -20.74
CA ASP A 168 -23.66 7.28 -21.48
C ASP A 168 -24.63 6.58 -20.52
N PHE A 169 -25.87 7.08 -20.41
CA PHE A 169 -26.88 6.55 -19.50
C PHE A 169 -27.84 5.61 -20.22
N TYR A 170 -28.29 4.58 -19.49
CA TYR A 170 -29.15 3.50 -19.96
C TYR A 170 -30.24 3.16 -18.95
N SER A 171 -31.51 3.21 -19.38
CA SER A 171 -32.64 2.73 -18.58
C SER A 171 -33.00 1.30 -18.96
N VAL A 172 -33.19 0.44 -17.97
CA VAL A 172 -33.63 -0.94 -18.13
C VAL A 172 -34.94 -1.13 -17.37
N GLN A 173 -35.95 -1.68 -18.04
CA GLN A 173 -37.20 -2.08 -17.40
C GLN A 173 -37.08 -3.50 -16.87
N ILE A 174 -37.42 -3.68 -15.59
CA ILE A 174 -37.30 -4.94 -14.87
C ILE A 174 -38.68 -5.35 -14.35
N THR A 175 -39.11 -6.56 -14.69
CA THR A 175 -40.34 -7.17 -14.19
C THR A 175 -40.15 -7.78 -12.80
N GLU A 176 -41.24 -8.04 -12.07
CA GLU A 176 -41.17 -8.75 -10.78
C GLU A 176 -40.52 -10.14 -10.89
N LYS A 177 -40.75 -10.83 -12.01
CA LYS A 177 -40.16 -12.15 -12.25
C LYS A 177 -38.65 -12.04 -12.36
N GLU A 178 -38.15 -11.09 -13.15
CA GLU A 178 -36.72 -10.86 -13.37
C GLU A 178 -36.02 -10.37 -12.09
N ALA A 179 -36.65 -9.46 -11.35
CA ALA A 179 -36.16 -9.02 -10.04
C ALA A 179 -35.91 -10.18 -9.08
N ARG A 180 -36.83 -11.16 -9.02
CA ARG A 180 -36.69 -12.36 -8.17
C ARG A 180 -35.59 -13.31 -8.64
N LEU A 181 -35.40 -13.43 -9.95
CA LEU A 181 -34.37 -14.31 -10.53
C LEU A 181 -32.96 -13.71 -10.36
N GLY A 182 -32.88 -12.38 -10.31
CA GLY A 182 -31.66 -11.61 -10.20
C GLY A 182 -31.16 -11.15 -11.56
N LEU A 183 -30.27 -10.17 -11.54
CA LEU A 183 -29.81 -9.45 -12.72
C LEU A 183 -28.30 -9.25 -12.67
N VAL A 184 -27.68 -9.22 -13.86
CA VAL A 184 -26.27 -8.87 -14.01
C VAL A 184 -26.15 -7.78 -15.06
N CYS A 185 -25.61 -6.63 -14.68
CA CYS A 185 -25.15 -5.63 -15.63
C CYS A 185 -23.67 -5.88 -15.89
N ARG A 186 -23.31 -6.13 -17.14
CA ARG A 186 -21.93 -6.38 -17.55
C ARG A 186 -21.50 -5.42 -18.64
N VAL A 187 -20.29 -4.89 -18.49
CA VAL A 187 -19.67 -4.03 -19.49
C VAL A 187 -18.28 -4.58 -19.80
N HIS A 188 -17.95 -4.65 -21.08
CA HIS A 188 -16.62 -5.04 -21.51
C HIS A 188 -16.08 -4.19 -22.66
N SER A 189 -14.76 -4.15 -22.80
CA SER A 189 -14.04 -3.46 -23.87
C SER A 189 -12.97 -4.36 -24.43
N SER A 190 -13.11 -4.74 -25.71
CA SER A 190 -12.10 -5.47 -26.48
C SER A 190 -10.87 -4.61 -26.82
N ASN A 191 -11.02 -3.28 -26.77
CA ASN A 191 -9.94 -2.31 -26.98
C ASN A 191 -9.20 -1.94 -25.69
N LYS A 192 -9.45 -2.66 -24.59
CA LYS A 192 -8.85 -2.40 -23.28
C LYS A 192 -9.11 -0.98 -22.77
N SER A 193 -10.24 -0.39 -23.15
CA SER A 193 -10.62 0.94 -22.69
C SER A 193 -10.85 0.90 -21.18
N LYS A 194 -10.39 1.92 -20.45
CA LYS A 194 -10.76 2.15 -19.06
C LYS A 194 -12.10 2.86 -19.01
N PHE A 195 -12.99 2.37 -18.17
CA PHE A 195 -14.30 2.95 -17.90
C PHE A 195 -14.71 2.66 -16.45
N LYS A 196 -15.78 3.31 -16.00
CA LYS A 196 -16.51 2.96 -14.78
C LYS A 196 -17.91 2.54 -15.14
N LEU A 197 -18.42 1.49 -14.49
CA LEU A 197 -19.83 1.12 -14.53
C LEU A 197 -20.51 1.75 -13.33
N LEU A 198 -21.59 2.48 -13.57
CA LEU A 198 -22.32 3.25 -12.57
C LEU A 198 -23.77 2.75 -12.51
N TYR A 199 -24.36 2.78 -11.32
CA TYR A 199 -25.78 2.56 -11.09
C TYR A 199 -26.35 3.74 -10.33
N PHE A 200 -27.50 4.22 -10.78
CA PHE A 200 -28.18 5.37 -10.23
C PHE A 200 -29.57 4.99 -9.72
N GLU A 201 -29.94 5.57 -8.58
CA GLU A 201 -31.31 5.56 -8.07
C GLU A 201 -32.04 6.82 -8.56
N GLN A 202 -33.34 6.68 -8.79
CA GLN A 202 -34.19 7.78 -9.22
C GLN A 202 -34.70 8.55 -8.01
N GLU A 203 -34.46 9.85 -8.00
CA GLU A 203 -34.93 10.78 -6.98
C GLU A 203 -36.36 11.24 -7.27
N GLU A 204 -37.07 11.72 -6.24
CA GLU A 204 -38.46 12.20 -6.36
C GLU A 204 -38.60 13.39 -7.35
N ASN A 205 -37.54 14.19 -7.49
CA ASN A 205 -37.48 15.32 -8.42
C ASN A 205 -37.22 14.90 -9.88
N GLY A 206 -37.10 13.59 -10.17
CA GLY A 206 -36.75 13.06 -11.48
C GLY A 206 -35.25 13.04 -11.76
N GLY A 207 -34.42 13.46 -10.81
CA GLY A 207 -32.97 13.36 -10.84
C GLY A 207 -32.46 11.94 -10.63
N LEU A 208 -31.15 11.77 -10.82
CA LEU A 208 -30.45 10.50 -10.64
C LEU A 208 -29.31 10.67 -9.63
N SER A 209 -29.39 9.95 -8.50
CA SER A 209 -28.33 9.90 -7.50
C SER A 209 -27.45 8.66 -7.70
N LEU A 210 -26.12 8.84 -7.63
CA LEU A 210 -25.19 7.73 -7.81
C LEU A 210 -25.27 6.80 -6.58
N ALA A 211 -25.63 5.55 -6.82
CA ALA A 211 -25.82 4.55 -5.76
C ALA A 211 -24.72 3.48 -5.76
N LEU A 212 -24.21 3.06 -6.92
CA LEU A 212 -23.03 2.18 -6.99
C LEU A 212 -22.06 2.60 -8.09
N GLN A 213 -20.78 2.31 -7.84
CA GLN A 213 -19.70 2.45 -8.80
C GLN A 213 -18.82 1.19 -8.81
N GLU A 214 -18.45 0.76 -10.02
CA GLU A 214 -17.49 -0.31 -10.29
C GLU A 214 -16.42 0.16 -11.27
N ASP A 215 -15.16 0.02 -10.88
CA ASP A 215 -14.02 0.29 -11.76
C ASP A 215 -13.80 -0.85 -12.74
N SER A 216 -13.47 -0.52 -13.99
CA SER A 216 -13.15 -1.55 -14.98
C SER A 216 -11.79 -2.21 -14.71
N ILE A 217 -11.77 -3.54 -14.71
CA ILE A 217 -10.59 -4.35 -14.48
C ILE A 217 -10.10 -4.94 -15.80
N ARG A 218 -8.79 -4.81 -16.07
CA ARG A 218 -8.17 -5.38 -17.26
C ARG A 218 -7.74 -6.82 -17.01
N THR A 219 -8.38 -7.76 -17.70
CA THR A 219 -8.04 -9.19 -17.68
C THR A 219 -7.56 -9.63 -19.05
N GLY A 220 -6.23 -9.76 -19.20
CA GLY A 220 -5.60 -10.13 -20.47
C GLY A 220 -5.80 -9.09 -21.57
N LYS A 221 -6.62 -9.43 -22.58
CA LYS A 221 -6.92 -8.57 -23.73
C LYS A 221 -8.23 -7.80 -23.60
N VAL A 222 -9.03 -8.05 -22.57
CA VAL A 222 -10.33 -7.42 -22.35
C VAL A 222 -10.30 -6.61 -21.07
N THR A 223 -10.99 -5.48 -21.05
CA THR A 223 -11.29 -4.74 -19.82
C THR A 223 -12.78 -4.92 -19.51
N SER A 224 -13.15 -5.23 -18.28
CA SER A 224 -14.54 -5.53 -17.89
C SER A 224 -14.91 -4.99 -16.51
N ALA A 225 -16.17 -4.63 -16.32
CA ALA A 225 -16.79 -4.38 -15.03
C ALA A 225 -18.16 -5.08 -14.98
N GLY A 226 -18.62 -5.46 -13.80
CA GLY A 226 -19.92 -6.08 -13.63
C GLY A 226 -20.55 -5.76 -12.28
N MET A 227 -21.86 -5.55 -12.29
CA MET A 227 -22.69 -5.41 -11.10
C MET A 227 -23.65 -6.59 -11.01
N PHE A 228 -23.75 -7.19 -9.83
CA PHE A 228 -24.44 -8.46 -9.60
C PHE A 228 -25.56 -8.28 -8.57
N PHE A 229 -26.80 -8.33 -9.04
CA PHE A 229 -28.00 -8.18 -8.21
C PHE A 229 -28.68 -9.55 -8.10
N LEU A 230 -28.12 -10.44 -7.28
CA LEU A 230 -28.47 -11.85 -7.27
C LEU A 230 -29.48 -12.25 -6.19
N GLY A 231 -29.98 -11.31 -5.37
CA GLY A 231 -30.93 -11.61 -4.28
C GLY A 231 -30.29 -12.32 -3.07
N PHE A 232 -28.96 -12.28 -2.98
CA PHE A 232 -28.19 -12.64 -1.78
C PHE A 232 -26.95 -11.75 -1.73
N THR A 233 -26.34 -11.62 -0.55
CA THR A 233 -25.12 -10.80 -0.39
C THR A 233 -23.99 -11.33 -1.26
N VAL A 234 -23.60 -10.51 -2.25
CA VAL A 234 -22.39 -10.68 -3.06
C VAL A 234 -21.28 -9.86 -2.42
N TYR A 235 -20.03 -10.29 -2.55
CA TYR A 235 -18.89 -9.60 -1.97
C TYR A 235 -17.97 -9.04 -3.06
N ARG A 236 -17.51 -7.81 -2.84
CA ARG A 236 -16.41 -7.21 -3.60
C ARG A 236 -15.10 -7.51 -2.89
N PHE A 237 -14.06 -7.76 -3.67
CA PHE A 237 -12.70 -7.88 -3.15
C PHE A 237 -11.82 -6.75 -3.69
N GLU A 238 -11.61 -5.73 -2.86
CA GLU A 238 -10.65 -4.67 -3.14
C GLU A 238 -9.25 -5.14 -2.75
N GLN A 239 -8.42 -5.45 -3.74
CA GLN A 239 -7.06 -5.89 -3.48
C GLN A 239 -6.21 -4.68 -3.10
N SER A 240 -5.97 -4.50 -1.80
CA SER A 240 -5.04 -3.47 -1.34
C SER A 240 -3.64 -3.78 -1.91
N ASN A 241 -3.17 -2.96 -2.85
CA ASN A 241 -1.77 -2.97 -3.27
C ASN A 241 -0.94 -2.29 -2.19
N SER A 242 -0.81 -2.97 -1.04
CA SER A 242 -0.04 -2.43 0.06
C SER A 242 1.45 -2.56 -0.28
N VAL A 243 2.07 -1.44 -0.64
CA VAL A 243 3.54 -1.30 -0.78
C VAL A 243 4.26 -1.67 0.53
N SER A 244 3.51 -1.74 1.64
CA SER A 244 3.90 -2.19 2.96
C SER A 244 4.17 -3.70 3.10
N ALA A 245 3.81 -4.55 2.14
CA ALA A 245 4.08 -5.99 2.23
C ALA A 245 5.59 -6.33 2.35
N ALA A 246 6.47 -5.42 1.91
CA ALA A 246 7.91 -5.56 2.07
C ALA A 246 8.43 -5.24 3.48
N LYS A 247 7.68 -4.46 4.28
CA LYS A 247 8.07 -4.04 5.64
C LYS A 247 7.55 -4.99 6.72
N ASP A 248 6.40 -5.63 6.50
CA ASP A 248 5.80 -6.60 7.43
C ASP A 248 5.02 -7.69 6.66
N PRO A 249 5.66 -8.82 6.34
CA PRO A 249 5.02 -9.90 5.59
C PRO A 249 3.92 -10.62 6.40
N ASP A 250 4.02 -10.63 7.72
CA ASP A 250 3.05 -11.29 8.58
C ASP A 250 1.75 -10.47 8.62
N SER A 251 1.86 -9.15 8.81
CA SER A 251 0.67 -8.29 8.72
C SER A 251 0.04 -8.33 7.32
N ALA A 252 0.82 -8.46 6.25
CA ALA A 252 0.26 -8.59 4.90
C ALA A 252 -0.54 -9.88 4.72
N PHE A 253 -0.11 -10.97 5.36
CA PHE A 253 -0.85 -12.23 5.35
C PHE A 253 -2.18 -12.13 6.12
N PHE A 254 -2.17 -11.56 7.32
CA PHE A 254 -3.38 -11.45 8.15
C PHE A 254 -4.41 -10.47 7.58
N LYS A 255 -3.97 -9.42 6.88
CA LYS A 255 -4.85 -8.44 6.23
C LYS A 255 -5.31 -8.83 4.83
N LYS A 256 -4.95 -10.04 4.36
CA LYS A 256 -5.20 -10.48 2.98
C LYS A 256 -6.68 -10.48 2.59
N LEU A 257 -7.59 -10.64 3.56
CA LEU A 257 -9.03 -10.68 3.35
C LEU A 257 -9.76 -9.41 3.85
N ASP A 258 -9.05 -8.37 4.26
CA ASP A 258 -9.67 -7.15 4.81
C ASP A 258 -10.49 -6.38 3.75
N GLY A 259 -10.05 -6.45 2.50
CA GLY A 259 -10.74 -5.86 1.34
C GLY A 259 -11.96 -6.66 0.86
N PHE A 260 -12.30 -7.78 1.50
CA PHE A 260 -13.48 -8.58 1.15
C PHE A 260 -14.72 -8.01 1.84
N GLN A 261 -15.46 -7.16 1.16
CA GLN A 261 -16.57 -6.39 1.72
C GLN A 261 -17.90 -6.73 1.02
N PRO A 262 -19.03 -6.77 1.74
CA PRO A 262 -20.32 -7.01 1.11
C PRO A 262 -20.69 -5.84 0.20
N CYS A 263 -21.27 -6.15 -0.96
CA CYS A 263 -21.86 -5.13 -1.84
C CYS A 263 -23.08 -4.50 -1.16
N GLU A 264 -23.21 -3.18 -1.26
CA GLU A 264 -24.28 -2.41 -0.61
C GLU A 264 -25.66 -2.73 -1.18
N ILE A 265 -25.75 -2.90 -2.50
CA ILE A 265 -26.98 -3.27 -3.21
C ILE A 265 -26.78 -4.63 -3.85
N ASN A 266 -27.66 -5.57 -3.50
CA ASN A 266 -27.60 -6.97 -3.94
C ASN A 266 -28.90 -7.43 -4.62
N GLU A 267 -29.92 -6.58 -4.68
CA GLU A 267 -31.19 -6.84 -5.35
C GLU A 267 -31.74 -5.55 -5.98
N LEU A 268 -32.47 -5.71 -7.10
CA LEU A 268 -33.22 -4.63 -7.73
C LEU A 268 -34.70 -4.97 -7.68
N LYS A 269 -35.54 -3.96 -7.46
CA LYS A 269 -37.00 -4.13 -7.46
C LYS A 269 -37.52 -4.18 -8.90
N ALA A 270 -38.80 -4.55 -9.05
CA ALA A 270 -39.46 -4.33 -10.32
C ALA A 270 -39.58 -2.82 -10.58
N GLY A 271 -39.32 -2.39 -11.81
CA GLY A 271 -39.35 -0.99 -12.18
C GLY A 271 -38.26 -0.61 -13.18
N THR A 272 -38.08 0.70 -13.32
CA THR A 272 -37.05 1.28 -14.17
C THR A 272 -35.77 1.50 -13.37
N HIS A 273 -34.66 1.01 -13.90
CA HIS A 273 -33.34 1.16 -13.29
C HIS A 273 -32.37 1.80 -14.27
N VAL A 274 -31.47 2.66 -13.76
CA VAL A 274 -30.55 3.42 -14.61
C VAL A 274 -29.11 3.01 -14.34
N PHE A 275 -28.43 2.60 -15.41
CA PHE A 275 -27.01 2.32 -15.44
C PHE A 275 -26.29 3.36 -16.30
N ALA A 276 -25.02 3.59 -16.05
CA ALA A 276 -24.21 4.40 -16.94
C ALA A 276 -22.80 3.84 -17.14
N VAL A 277 -22.23 4.10 -18.31
CA VAL A 277 -20.82 3.81 -18.59
C VAL A 277 -20.07 5.13 -18.69
N TYR A 278 -19.16 5.36 -17.76
CA TYR A 278 -18.35 6.57 -17.68
C TYR A 278 -16.97 6.37 -18.32
N GLY A 279 -16.58 7.31 -19.19
CA GLY A 279 -15.29 7.32 -19.89
C GLY A 279 -14.13 7.67 -18.96
N ASP A 280 -13.64 6.67 -18.22
CA ASP A 280 -12.62 6.79 -17.17
C ASP A 280 -11.17 6.85 -17.71
N ASN A 281 -10.95 7.68 -18.72
CA ASN A 281 -9.65 7.84 -19.34
C ASN A 281 -9.39 9.31 -19.67
N PHE A 282 -8.14 9.74 -19.52
CA PHE A 282 -7.73 11.15 -19.60
C PHE A 282 -7.60 11.67 -21.04
N PHE A 283 -7.33 10.77 -21.99
CA PHE A 283 -6.93 11.15 -23.36
C PHE A 283 -7.82 10.56 -24.44
N LYS A 284 -8.42 9.41 -24.16
CA LYS A 284 -9.14 8.62 -25.15
C LYS A 284 -10.54 8.38 -24.64
N SER A 285 -11.51 8.52 -25.54
CA SER A 285 -12.82 7.91 -25.41
C SER A 285 -12.72 6.42 -25.05
N ALA A 286 -13.72 5.91 -24.34
CA ALA A 286 -13.82 4.48 -24.05
C ALA A 286 -14.80 3.82 -25.01
N SER A 287 -14.35 2.81 -25.76
CA SER A 287 -15.24 1.93 -26.51
C SER A 287 -15.65 0.77 -25.63
N TYR A 288 -16.94 0.47 -25.56
CA TYR A 288 -17.46 -0.57 -24.67
C TYR A 288 -18.69 -1.24 -25.27
N THR A 289 -19.01 -2.40 -24.71
CA THR A 289 -20.23 -3.15 -24.94
C THR A 289 -20.91 -3.33 -23.59
N ILE A 290 -22.13 -2.82 -23.45
CA ILE A 290 -22.98 -2.99 -22.25
C ILE A 290 -24.11 -3.97 -22.54
N GLU A 291 -24.45 -4.76 -21.54
CA GLU A 291 -25.58 -5.68 -21.58
C GLU A 291 -26.10 -5.89 -20.16
N VAL A 292 -27.43 -5.91 -20.00
CA VAL A 292 -28.07 -6.31 -18.75
C VAL A 292 -28.83 -7.59 -18.99
N ILE A 293 -28.56 -8.64 -18.20
CA ILE A 293 -29.11 -9.97 -18.40
C ILE A 293 -29.81 -10.48 -17.15
N CYS A 294 -30.81 -11.33 -17.34
CA CYS A 294 -31.38 -12.14 -16.25
C CYS A 294 -30.36 -13.17 -15.78
N ALA A 295 -30.25 -13.38 -14.47
CA ALA A 295 -29.34 -14.34 -13.86
C ALA A 295 -29.89 -15.79 -13.86
N GLU A 296 -31.14 -16.01 -14.29
CA GLU A 296 -31.78 -17.34 -14.37
C GLU A 296 -30.91 -18.43 -15.03
N PRO A 297 -30.20 -18.16 -16.15
CA PRO A 297 -29.36 -19.18 -16.79
C PRO A 297 -28.12 -19.59 -15.97
N PHE A 298 -27.77 -18.87 -14.91
CA PHE A 298 -26.54 -19.05 -14.12
C PHE A 298 -26.81 -19.63 -12.73
N SER A 299 -27.83 -20.46 -12.59
CA SER A 299 -28.26 -21.00 -11.29
C SER A 299 -27.17 -21.82 -10.58
N GLU A 300 -26.40 -22.61 -11.34
CA GLU A 300 -25.28 -23.37 -10.77
C GLU A 300 -24.13 -22.47 -10.30
N GLU A 301 -23.76 -21.48 -11.10
CA GLU A 301 -22.73 -20.50 -10.77
C GLU A 301 -23.14 -19.68 -9.54
N LYS A 302 -24.43 -19.37 -9.42
CA LYS A 302 -25.01 -18.65 -8.29
C LYS A 302 -24.80 -19.40 -6.97
N GLU A 303 -25.14 -20.69 -6.92
CA GLU A 303 -24.93 -21.53 -5.74
C GLU A 303 -23.44 -21.74 -5.45
N LYS A 304 -22.62 -21.98 -6.48
CA LYS A 304 -21.15 -22.10 -6.32
C LYS A 304 -20.53 -20.81 -5.76
N LEU A 305 -20.97 -19.65 -6.23
CA LEU A 305 -20.50 -18.35 -5.73
C LEU A 305 -20.82 -18.20 -4.25
N LYS A 306 -22.09 -18.43 -3.87
CA LYS A 306 -22.55 -18.37 -2.48
C LYS A 306 -21.75 -19.30 -1.56
N ASP A 307 -21.48 -20.52 -2.00
CA ASP A 307 -20.67 -21.49 -1.25
C ASP A 307 -19.21 -21.04 -1.07
N VAL A 308 -18.60 -20.49 -2.13
CA VAL A 308 -17.21 -20.02 -2.09
C VAL A 308 -17.10 -18.78 -1.20
N GLU A 309 -18.00 -17.81 -1.33
CA GLU A 309 -18.01 -16.61 -0.49
C GLU A 309 -18.23 -16.96 0.98
N ALA A 310 -19.14 -17.89 1.30
CA ALA A 310 -19.33 -18.40 2.66
C ALA A 310 -18.04 -19.02 3.25
N LYS A 311 -17.27 -19.76 2.43
CA LYS A 311 -15.96 -20.30 2.82
C LYS A 311 -14.92 -19.19 3.04
N ILE A 312 -14.92 -18.14 2.22
CA ILE A 312 -14.01 -16.99 2.39
C ILE A 312 -14.32 -16.25 3.70
N ILE A 313 -15.60 -16.01 4.00
CA ILE A 313 -16.02 -15.36 5.26
C ILE A 313 -15.60 -16.19 6.47
N THR A 314 -15.82 -17.51 6.40
CA THR A 314 -15.38 -18.44 7.45
C THR A 314 -13.87 -18.35 7.65
N LYS A 315 -13.10 -18.36 6.56
CA LYS A 315 -11.64 -18.22 6.61
C LYS A 315 -11.19 -16.87 7.13
N ARG A 316 -11.89 -15.77 6.83
CA ARG A 316 -11.61 -14.43 7.37
C ARG A 316 -11.75 -14.42 8.89
N ALA A 317 -12.81 -15.03 9.42
CA ALA A 317 -13.03 -15.13 10.87
C ALA A 317 -11.96 -16.01 11.55
N GLU A 318 -11.59 -17.14 10.94
CA GLU A 318 -10.50 -17.99 11.42
C GLU A 318 -9.14 -17.27 11.41
N LEU A 319 -8.85 -16.52 10.34
CA LEU A 319 -7.61 -15.76 10.17
C LEU A 319 -7.45 -14.70 11.27
N SER A 320 -8.53 -14.00 11.63
CA SER A 320 -8.53 -13.00 12.70
C SER A 320 -8.25 -13.62 14.08
N LYS A 321 -8.82 -14.81 14.37
CA LYS A 321 -8.50 -15.56 15.59
C LYS A 321 -7.05 -16.01 15.61
N PHE A 322 -6.60 -16.59 14.49
CA PHE A 322 -5.23 -17.04 14.33
C PHE A 322 -4.20 -15.90 14.47
N GLU A 323 -4.51 -14.70 13.98
CA GLU A 323 -3.65 -13.52 14.16
C GLU A 323 -3.40 -13.21 15.62
N SER A 324 -4.44 -13.30 16.45
CA SER A 324 -4.35 -12.99 17.88
C SER A 324 -3.43 -13.99 18.59
N GLU A 325 -3.61 -15.29 18.33
CA GLU A 325 -2.76 -16.36 18.87
C GLU A 325 -1.32 -16.25 18.38
N TYR A 326 -1.12 -15.97 17.09
CA TYR A 326 0.19 -15.78 16.48
C TYR A 326 0.96 -14.64 17.14
N ARG A 327 0.31 -13.47 17.32
CA ARG A 327 0.92 -12.30 17.96
C ARG A 327 1.29 -12.57 19.41
N GLU A 328 0.48 -13.33 20.15
CA GLU A 328 0.81 -13.72 21.53
C GLU A 328 2.05 -14.60 21.60
N VAL A 329 2.13 -15.63 20.75
CA VAL A 329 3.29 -16.53 20.69
C VAL A 329 4.54 -15.78 20.23
N LEU A 330 4.42 -14.89 19.24
CA LEU A 330 5.52 -14.07 18.74
C LEU A 330 6.07 -13.15 19.83
N ALA A 331 5.20 -12.55 20.65
CA ALA A 331 5.60 -11.72 21.80
C ALA A 331 6.41 -12.54 22.81
N LYS A 332 5.93 -13.73 23.19
CA LYS A 332 6.65 -14.63 24.12
C LYS A 332 8.00 -15.08 23.54
N PHE A 333 8.05 -15.40 22.24
CA PHE A 333 9.29 -15.77 21.56
C PHE A 333 10.29 -14.61 21.55
N SER A 334 9.82 -13.39 21.28
CA SER A 334 10.65 -12.18 21.29
C SER A 334 11.23 -11.92 22.68
N GLU A 335 10.40 -12.04 23.73
CA GLU A 335 10.83 -11.92 25.13
C GLU A 335 11.92 -12.95 25.47
N MET A 336 11.69 -14.23 25.15
CA MET A 336 12.66 -15.29 25.42
C MET A 336 13.97 -15.11 24.65
N THR A 337 13.90 -14.62 23.41
CA THR A 337 15.09 -14.33 22.58
C THR A 337 15.88 -13.15 23.17
N SER A 338 15.19 -12.10 23.63
CA SER A 338 15.83 -10.97 24.32
C SER A 338 16.51 -11.42 25.60
N ARG A 339 15.86 -12.27 26.39
CA ARG A 339 16.44 -12.81 27.62
C ARG A 339 17.68 -13.67 27.32
N TYR A 340 17.61 -14.57 26.34
CA TYR A 340 18.76 -15.37 25.92
C TYR A 340 19.97 -14.49 25.53
N ALA A 341 19.73 -13.40 24.78
CA ALA A 341 20.78 -12.47 24.39
C ALA A 341 21.41 -11.75 25.60
N GLN A 342 20.58 -11.35 26.58
CA GLN A 342 21.05 -10.72 27.83
C GLN A 342 21.89 -11.68 28.68
N GLU A 343 21.45 -12.93 28.83
CA GLU A 343 22.19 -13.95 29.57
C GLU A 343 23.55 -14.24 28.90
N MET A 344 23.57 -14.35 27.57
CA MET A 344 24.81 -14.53 26.80
C MET A 344 25.79 -13.36 27.03
N GLN A 345 25.29 -12.12 26.95
CA GLN A 345 26.10 -10.93 27.21
C GLN A 345 26.65 -10.91 28.64
N THR A 346 25.81 -11.25 29.62
CA THR A 346 26.20 -11.30 31.04
C THR A 346 27.32 -12.32 31.26
N ILE A 347 27.22 -13.50 30.64
CA ILE A 347 28.28 -14.53 30.73
C ILE A 347 29.58 -14.02 30.10
N ASP A 348 29.53 -13.38 28.92
CA ASP A 348 30.71 -12.83 28.26
C ASP A 348 31.40 -11.74 29.10
N GLU A 349 30.61 -10.87 29.75
CA GLU A 349 31.10 -9.85 30.67
C GLU A 349 31.80 -10.48 31.89
N LEU A 350 31.17 -11.48 32.53
CA LEU A 350 31.75 -12.20 33.67
C LEU A 350 33.04 -12.93 33.29
N LEU A 351 33.09 -13.57 32.11
CA LEU A 351 34.29 -14.24 31.62
C LEU A 351 35.42 -13.24 31.32
N SER A 352 35.09 -12.07 30.77
CA SER A 352 36.04 -10.98 30.52
C SER A 352 36.62 -10.43 31.83
N GLU A 353 35.77 -10.18 32.82
CA GLU A 353 36.18 -9.72 34.15
C GLU A 353 37.10 -10.75 34.83
N ARG A 354 36.69 -12.03 34.83
CA ARG A 354 37.52 -13.13 35.34
C ARG A 354 38.89 -13.17 34.67
N ASN A 355 38.93 -13.09 33.34
CA ASN A 355 40.19 -13.14 32.59
C ASN A 355 41.08 -11.93 32.91
N THR A 356 40.49 -10.76 33.14
CA THR A 356 41.20 -9.55 33.57
C THR A 356 41.83 -9.73 34.95
N ILE A 357 41.07 -10.30 35.90
CA ILE A 357 41.56 -10.64 37.25
C ILE A 357 42.71 -11.66 37.17
N HIS A 358 42.55 -12.72 36.37
CA HIS A 358 43.59 -13.73 36.15
C HIS A 358 44.86 -13.14 35.52
N ALA A 359 44.71 -12.24 34.56
CA ALA A 359 45.83 -11.54 33.96
C ALA A 359 46.60 -10.73 35.02
N ALA A 360 45.91 -10.04 35.93
CA ALA A 360 46.55 -9.25 36.99
C ALA A 360 47.48 -10.07 37.91
N TYR A 361 47.20 -11.37 38.13
CA TYR A 361 48.10 -12.26 38.89
C TYR A 361 49.31 -12.74 38.09
N THR A 362 49.21 -12.77 36.76
CA THR A 362 50.27 -13.32 35.89
C THR A 362 51.12 -12.23 35.23
N THR A 363 50.61 -11.00 35.14
CA THR A 363 51.38 -9.83 34.70
C THR A 363 52.07 -9.19 35.90
N ASN A 364 53.40 -9.31 35.96
CA ASN A 364 54.19 -8.52 36.91
C ASN A 364 53.93 -7.02 36.64
N PRO A 365 53.60 -6.21 37.66
CA PRO A 365 53.48 -4.77 37.46
C PRO A 365 54.83 -4.26 36.97
N ALA A 366 54.86 -3.69 35.76
CA ALA A 366 56.06 -3.09 35.22
C ALA A 366 56.56 -2.05 36.23
N LEU A 367 57.75 -2.30 36.78
CA LEU A 367 58.45 -1.41 37.69
C LEU A 367 58.49 -0.02 37.05
N LYS A 368 57.79 0.93 37.68
CA LYS A 368 57.93 2.33 37.33
C LYS A 368 59.35 2.75 37.70
N ARG A 369 60.09 3.22 36.66
CA ARG A 369 61.20 4.20 36.69
C ARG A 369 62.59 3.66 37.10
N ASN A 370 63.72 4.06 36.52
CA ASN A 370 64.13 5.35 35.96
C ASN A 370 65.08 5.21 34.75
N SER A 371 64.88 6.02 33.71
CA SER A 371 65.93 6.32 32.72
C SER A 371 67.03 7.15 33.38
N SER A 372 68.15 6.52 33.70
CA SER A 372 69.42 7.22 33.93
C SER A 372 70.38 6.85 32.81
N THR A 373 70.87 7.91 32.17
CA THR A 373 71.87 7.95 31.12
C THR A 373 73.17 7.23 31.50
N SER A 374 73.65 6.34 30.63
CA SER A 374 75.08 6.12 30.46
C SER A 374 75.40 5.84 28.99
N LYS A 375 75.98 6.86 28.34
CA LYS A 375 76.74 6.73 27.09
C LYS A 375 77.91 5.77 27.31
N VAL A 376 78.04 4.74 26.49
CA VAL A 376 79.35 4.24 26.04
C VAL A 376 79.25 3.93 24.55
N LYS A 377 80.11 4.60 23.77
CA LYS A 377 80.31 4.45 22.33
C LYS A 377 81.25 3.27 22.04
N ASN A 378 81.03 2.64 20.89
CA ASN A 378 82.00 2.24 19.86
C ASN A 378 81.40 1.07 19.06
N SER A 379 81.52 0.91 17.75
CA SER A 379 82.23 1.62 16.68
C SER A 379 81.95 0.89 15.36
N ALA A 380 82.07 1.60 14.24
CA ALA A 380 82.33 1.12 12.87
C ALA A 380 81.19 0.34 12.15
N LYS A 381 80.59 0.88 11.08
CA LYS A 381 81.05 0.85 9.65
C LYS A 381 81.18 -0.60 9.14
N GLY A 382 80.53 -1.06 8.08
CA GLY A 382 79.64 -0.45 7.08
C GLY A 382 79.40 -1.43 5.92
N LEU A 383 78.71 -0.93 4.87
CA LEU A 383 78.74 -1.35 3.46
C LEU A 383 78.08 -2.71 3.10
N THR A 384 76.92 -2.70 2.40
CA THR A 384 76.69 -2.91 0.93
C THR A 384 77.01 -4.35 0.47
N SER A 385 76.31 -5.03 -0.43
CA SER A 385 75.18 -4.82 -1.35
C SER A 385 74.77 -6.20 -1.91
N GLU A 386 73.61 -6.29 -2.56
CA GLU A 386 73.29 -7.21 -3.69
C GLU A 386 73.25 -8.74 -3.39
N GLU A 387 72.44 -9.61 -3.99
CA GLU A 387 71.69 -9.65 -5.25
C GLU A 387 70.69 -10.83 -5.22
N ASP A 388 69.87 -10.93 -6.25
CA ASP A 388 68.70 -11.79 -6.53
C ASP A 388 68.90 -13.33 -6.51
N GLU A 389 67.83 -14.11 -6.27
CA GLU A 389 67.11 -14.91 -7.29
C GLU A 389 66.16 -16.00 -6.73
N GLU A 390 65.26 -16.42 -7.61
CA GLU A 390 64.04 -17.25 -7.49
C GLU A 390 64.17 -18.66 -6.89
N GLY A 391 63.05 -19.20 -6.37
CA GLY A 391 62.98 -20.63 -6.04
C GLY A 391 61.69 -21.12 -5.35
N SER A 392 60.66 -21.37 -6.16
CA SER A 392 59.44 -22.17 -5.95
C SER A 392 59.26 -23.09 -4.71
N ARG A 393 57.98 -23.09 -4.26
CA ARG A 393 57.10 -24.20 -3.77
C ARG A 393 56.94 -24.49 -2.25
N LYS A 394 55.67 -24.31 -1.87
CA LYS A 394 54.78 -25.19 -1.07
C LYS A 394 54.84 -25.13 0.47
N GLU A 395 53.71 -24.68 1.03
CA GLU A 395 52.80 -25.37 1.98
C GLU A 395 52.40 -24.61 3.26
N LYS A 396 51.07 -24.38 3.35
CA LYS A 396 50.18 -24.39 4.54
C LYS A 396 50.69 -23.83 5.88
N LYS A 397 50.11 -22.69 6.29
CA LYS A 397 49.15 -22.57 7.41
C LYS A 397 48.84 -21.09 7.70
N GLU A 398 47.74 -20.58 7.14
CA GLU A 398 47.04 -19.46 7.77
C GLU A 398 45.94 -20.04 8.68
N LYS A 399 46.08 -19.76 9.98
CA LYS A 399 45.06 -20.03 11.00
C LYS A 399 44.41 -18.69 11.35
N ASP A 400 43.14 -18.59 10.96
CA ASP A 400 42.02 -18.00 11.68
C ASP A 400 42.23 -16.73 12.52
N LYS A 401 41.79 -15.60 11.96
CA LYS A 401 41.12 -14.53 12.70
C LYS A 401 39.83 -14.15 11.99
N GLU A 402 38.80 -15.01 12.08
CA GLU A 402 37.42 -14.60 11.80
C GLU A 402 36.82 -13.94 13.05
N SER A 403 36.22 -12.76 12.87
CA SER A 403 35.58 -11.98 13.93
C SER A 403 34.20 -12.55 14.31
N VAL A 404 33.78 -12.29 15.55
CA VAL A 404 32.53 -12.79 16.16
C VAL A 404 31.26 -12.41 15.37
N GLN A 405 31.32 -11.34 14.57
CA GLN A 405 30.21 -10.89 13.72
C GLN A 405 29.91 -11.86 12.56
N ASP A 406 30.91 -12.61 12.08
CA ASP A 406 30.75 -13.54 10.96
C ASP A 406 30.16 -14.90 11.42
N ARG A 407 30.31 -15.24 12.70
CA ARG A 407 29.67 -16.43 13.32
C ARG A 407 28.15 -16.33 13.40
N LEU A 408 27.60 -15.11 13.44
CA LEU A 408 26.14 -14.89 13.50
C LEU A 408 25.46 -15.02 12.12
N ARG A 409 26.19 -14.85 11.01
CA ARG A 409 25.61 -14.96 9.65
C ARG A 409 25.56 -16.39 9.10
N LYS A 410 26.30 -17.35 9.68
CA LYS A 410 26.40 -18.73 9.16
C LYS A 410 25.53 -19.79 9.87
N LYS A 411 24.68 -19.43 10.83
CA LYS A 411 23.65 -20.36 11.35
C LYS A 411 22.29 -20.16 10.66
N LYS A 412 22.33 -20.22 9.32
CA LYS A 412 21.19 -20.75 8.56
C LYS A 412 21.11 -22.23 8.90
N TRP A 413 20.17 -22.64 9.76
CA TRP A 413 19.38 -23.87 9.67
C TRP A 413 18.81 -24.28 11.04
N PHE A 414 17.50 -24.14 11.20
CA PHE A 414 16.69 -25.27 11.67
C PHE A 414 15.73 -25.60 10.51
N ASN A 415 16.15 -26.50 9.62
CA ASN A 415 15.17 -27.22 8.79
C ASN A 415 14.43 -28.15 9.74
N ILE A 416 13.16 -27.85 9.95
CA ILE A 416 12.19 -28.86 10.35
C ILE A 416 11.71 -29.49 9.03
N PRO A 417 12.04 -30.74 8.71
CA PRO A 417 11.46 -31.40 7.56
C PRO A 417 10.04 -31.82 7.93
N VAL A 418 9.06 -30.97 7.63
CA VAL A 418 7.66 -31.41 7.58
C VAL A 418 7.52 -32.25 6.31
N LYS A 419 7.67 -33.57 6.45
CA LYS A 419 7.23 -34.52 5.41
C LYS A 419 5.69 -34.43 5.33
N MET A 420 5.20 -33.62 4.42
CA MET A 420 3.84 -33.82 3.88
C MET A 420 3.89 -35.00 2.92
N ASP A 421 3.41 -36.16 3.37
CA ASP A 421 3.10 -37.26 2.46
C ASP A 421 1.94 -36.83 1.56
N ARG A 422 2.27 -36.49 0.30
CA ARG A 422 1.30 -36.40 -0.78
C ARG A 422 1.00 -37.82 -1.27
N LYS A 423 -0.13 -38.38 -0.84
CA LYS A 423 -0.85 -39.37 -1.65
C LYS A 423 -2.22 -38.81 -2.02
N LYS A 424 -2.39 -38.49 -3.30
CA LYS A 424 -3.68 -38.52 -4.03
C LYS A 424 -3.88 -39.96 -4.57
N PRO A 425 -5.00 -40.29 -5.25
CA PRO A 425 -6.41 -40.16 -4.90
C PRO A 425 -7.14 -41.52 -4.99
N CYS A 426 -8.33 -41.65 -4.40
CA CYS A 426 -9.42 -42.49 -4.89
C CYS A 426 -10.74 -41.81 -4.52
#